data_AF-A0A8J7U9S6-F1
#
_entry.id   AF-A0A8J7U9S6-F1
#
_cell.length_a   1.000
_cell.length_b   1.000
_cell.length_c   1.000
_cell.angle_alpha   90.00
_cell.angle_beta   90.00
_cell.angle_gamma   90.00
#
_symmetry.space_group_name_H-M   'P 1'
#
loop_
_entity.id
_entity.type
_entity.pdbx_description
1 polymer ?
#
loop_
_entity_poly.entity_id
_entity_poly.type
_entity_poly.pdbx_seq_one_letter_code
_entity_poly.pdbx_strand_id
1 'polypeptide(L)' 'MVTVDLGEKALAMLKKGMKKGQTYDERITELLDGEKRLVEVKRLVEQAERVLRTDLCPKDKIGPISETLEKVRSLL' A
#
# COMPACT_ATOMS: atom_id res chain seq x y z
N MET A 1 -32.30 0.78 -8.23
CA MET A 1 -30.95 1.34 -8.39
C MET A 1 -30.64 2.17 -7.16
N VAL A 2 -29.62 1.82 -6.38
CA VAL A 2 -29.14 2.67 -5.28
C VAL A 2 -28.22 3.70 -5.90
N THR A 3 -28.66 4.96 -5.96
CA THR A 3 -27.81 6.10 -6.34
C THR A 3 -26.97 6.48 -5.13
N VAL A 4 -25.71 6.07 -5.13
CA VAL A 4 -24.72 6.52 -4.14
C VAL A 4 -24.21 7.86 -4.62
N ASP A 5 -24.50 8.93 -3.87
CA ASP A 5 -23.96 10.26 -4.15
C ASP A 5 -22.50 10.30 -3.71
N LEU A 6 -21.59 10.11 -4.67
CA LEU A 6 -20.16 10.29 -4.47
C LEU A 6 -19.87 11.78 -4.50
N GLY A 7 -19.72 12.38 -3.32
CA GLY A 7 -19.35 13.79 -3.20
C GLY A 7 -18.15 14.15 -4.11
N GLU A 8 -18.10 15.40 -4.57
CA GLU A 8 -17.20 15.85 -5.66
C GLU A 8 -15.73 15.41 -5.51
N LYS A 9 -15.22 15.36 -4.27
CA LYS A 9 -13.86 14.90 -3.96
C LYS A 9 -13.64 13.42 -4.28
N ALA A 10 -14.60 12.55 -3.96
CA ALA A 10 -14.52 11.12 -4.25
C ALA A 10 -14.55 10.86 -5.76
N LEU A 11 -15.41 11.59 -6.49
CA LEU A 11 -15.48 11.52 -7.94
C LEU A 11 -14.19 12.03 -8.61
N ALA A 12 -13.61 13.11 -8.09
CA ALA A 12 -12.33 13.64 -8.56
C ALA A 12 -11.17 12.66 -8.33
N MET A 13 -11.12 11.99 -7.17
CA MET A 13 -10.11 10.96 -6.88
C MET A 13 -10.23 9.75 -7.81
N LEU A 14 -11.45 9.30 -8.11
CA LEU A 14 -11.67 8.22 -9.06
C LEU A 14 -11.12 8.59 -10.44
N LYS A 15 -11.54 9.75 -10.97
CA LYS A 15 -11.18 10.22 -12.33
C LYS A 15 -9.67 10.47 -12.51
N LYS A 16 -8.97 10.98 -11.50
CA LYS A 16 -7.54 11.33 -11.58
C LYS A 16 -6.64 10.16 -12.01
N GLY A 17 -7.01 8.93 -11.69
CA GLY A 17 -6.21 7.73 -12.02
C GLY A 17 -6.85 6.79 -13.03
N MET A 18 -7.95 7.20 -13.69
CA MET A 18 -8.60 6.35 -14.70
C MET A 18 -7.78 6.30 -15.99
N LYS A 19 -7.60 5.09 -16.51
CA LYS A 19 -6.99 4.85 -17.83
C LYS A 19 -8.03 5.07 -18.93
N LYS A 20 -7.57 5.36 -20.15
CA LYS A 20 -8.46 5.53 -21.32
C LYS A 20 -9.25 4.25 -21.56
N GLY A 21 -10.58 4.35 -21.54
CA GLY A 21 -11.49 3.21 -21.75
C GLY A 21 -11.82 2.40 -20.48
N GLN A 22 -11.24 2.74 -19.33
CA GLN A 22 -11.54 2.08 -18.06
C GLN A 22 -12.90 2.53 -17.51
N THR A 23 -13.67 1.60 -16.96
CA THR A 23 -14.93 1.85 -16.26
C THR A 23 -14.71 2.26 -14.80
N TYR A 24 -15.72 2.84 -14.16
CA TYR A 24 -15.64 3.18 -12.73
C TYR A 24 -15.51 1.92 -11.85
N ASP A 25 -16.17 0.81 -12.20
CA ASP A 25 -16.11 -0.44 -11.44
C ASP A 25 -14.71 -1.05 -11.47
N GLU A 26 -14.06 -1.06 -12.63
CA GLU A 26 -12.66 -1.48 -12.76
C GLU A 26 -11.74 -0.60 -11.92
N ARG A 27 -11.99 0.72 -11.92
CA ARG A 27 -11.19 1.66 -11.13
C ARG A 27 -11.37 1.46 -9.62
N ILE A 28 -12.59 1.26 -9.17
CA ILE A 28 -12.90 0.97 -7.76
C ILE A 28 -12.21 -0.34 -7.35
N THR A 29 -12.28 -1.37 -8.19
CA THR A 29 -11.61 -2.66 -7.94
C THR A 29 -10.09 -2.49 -7.83
N GLU A 30 -9.46 -1.74 -8.75
CA GLU A 30 -8.02 -1.43 -8.68
C GLU A 30 -7.65 -0.70 -7.37
N LEU A 31 -8.47 0.26 -6.92
CA LEU A 31 -8.23 0.97 -5.67
C LEU A 31 -8.35 0.04 -4.46
N LEU A 32 -9.37 -0.81 -4.42
CA LEU A 32 -9.56 -1.78 -3.34
C LEU A 32 -8.42 -2.81 -3.31
N ASP A 33 -7.95 -3.26 -4.46
CA ASP A 33 -6.79 -4.17 -4.54
C ASP A 33 -5.49 -3.47 -4.13
N GLY A 34 -5.34 -2.18 -4.47
CA GLY A 34 -4.24 -1.34 -3.98
C GLY A 34 -4.22 -1.23 -2.46
N GLU A 35 -5.36 -0.96 -1.83
CA GLU A 35 -5.52 -0.91 -0.37
C GLU A 35 -5.15 -2.24 0.31
N LYS A 36 -5.63 -3.38 -0.24
CA LYS A 36 -5.26 -4.71 0.26
C LYS A 36 -3.75 -4.93 0.22
N ARG A 37 -3.10 -4.61 -0.91
CA ARG A 37 -1.65 -4.71 -1.05
C ARG A 37 -0.91 -3.81 -0.07
N LEU A 38 -1.41 -2.60 0.19
CA LEU A 38 -0.82 -1.68 1.16
C LEU A 38 -0.83 -2.28 2.58
N VAL A 39 -1.94 -2.89 2.97
CA VAL A 39 -2.06 -3.60 4.26
C VAL A 39 -1.08 -4.77 4.33
N GLU A 40 -0.94 -5.56 3.25
CA GLU A 40 0.02 -6.66 3.18
C GLU A 40 1.48 -6.18 3.29
N VAL A 41 1.84 -5.10 2.59
CA VAL A 41 3.19 -4.52 2.66
C VAL A 41 3.49 -4.01 4.06
N LYS A 42 2.55 -3.31 4.72
CA LYS A 42 2.71 -2.88 6.11
C LYS A 42 2.97 -4.06 7.04
N ARG A 43 2.22 -5.15 6.88
CA ARG A 43 2.43 -6.38 7.65
C ARG A 43 3.80 -7.01 7.42
N LEU A 44 4.30 -7.02 6.17
CA LEU A 44 5.64 -7.52 5.85
C LEU A 44 6.75 -6.67 6.48
N VAL A 45 6.59 -5.34 6.48
CA VAL A 45 7.51 -4.42 7.15
C VAL A 45 7.57 -4.73 8.65
N GLU A 46 6.43 -4.86 9.32
CA GLU A 46 6.38 -5.22 10.75
C GLU A 46 7.03 -6.58 11.04
N GLN A 47 6.84 -7.56 10.15
CA GLN A 47 7.48 -8.87 10.30
C GLN A 47 9.00 -8.78 10.17
N ALA A 48 9.50 -8.03 9.18
CA ALA A 48 10.92 -7.80 9.00
C ALA A 48 11.55 -7.09 10.21
N GLU A 49 10.86 -6.09 10.78
CA GLU A 49 11.30 -5.42 12.01
C GLU A 49 11.38 -6.35 13.21
N ARG A 50 10.45 -7.32 13.32
CA ARG A 50 10.53 -8.34 14.37
C ARG A 50 11.76 -9.22 14.17
N VAL A 51 12.05 -9.66 12.94
CA VAL A 51 13.23 -10.48 12.64
C VAL A 51 14.52 -9.74 13.01
N LEU A 52 14.62 -8.44 12.71
CA LEU A 52 15.78 -7.61 13.08
C LEU A 52 16.06 -7.56 14.59
N ARG A 53 15.03 -7.77 15.42
CA ARG A 53 15.14 -7.79 16.89
C ARG A 53 15.45 -9.17 17.46
N THR A 54 15.54 -10.20 16.62
CA THR A 54 15.86 -11.57 17.03
C THR A 54 17.34 -11.86 16.88
N ASP A 55 17.83 -12.80 17.68
CA ASP A 55 19.22 -13.30 17.63
C ASP A 55 19.53 -14.05 16.32
N LEU A 56 18.49 -14.34 15.52
CA LEU A 56 18.60 -15.01 14.22
C LEU A 56 19.04 -14.05 13.10
N CYS A 57 18.93 -12.74 13.30
CA CYS A 57 19.38 -11.76 12.32
C CYS A 57 20.89 -11.53 12.44
N PRO A 58 21.69 -11.79 11.39
CA PRO A 58 23.13 -11.50 11.42
C PRO A 58 23.38 -10.01 11.69
N LYS A 59 24.28 -9.70 12.63
CA LYS A 59 24.54 -8.32 13.09
C LYS A 59 24.98 -7.38 11.95
N ASP A 60 25.72 -7.90 10.98
CA ASP A 60 26.18 -7.18 9.78
C ASP A 60 25.02 -6.83 8.82
N LYS A 61 23.88 -7.51 8.92
CA LYS A 61 22.69 -7.29 8.09
C LYS A 61 21.67 -6.34 8.72
N ILE A 62 21.74 -6.09 10.03
CA ILE A 62 20.78 -5.24 10.74
C ILE A 62 20.74 -3.82 10.14
N GLY A 63 21.89 -3.18 9.99
CA GLY A 63 21.98 -1.81 9.43
C GLY A 63 21.38 -1.72 8.01
N PRO A 64 21.89 -2.49 7.03
CA PRO A 64 21.38 -2.48 5.66
C PRO A 64 19.88 -2.78 5.57
N ILE A 65 19.38 -3.78 6.30
CA ILE A 65 17.95 -4.13 6.27
C ILE A 65 17.13 -3.00 6.91
N SER A 66 17.58 -2.41 8.01
CA SER A 66 16.87 -1.30 8.65
C SER A 66 16.78 -0.08 7.74
N GLU A 67 17.84 0.26 6.99
CA GLU A 67 17.79 1.33 5.98
C GLU A 67 16.81 1.02 4.86
N THR A 68 16.75 -0.22 4.40
CA THR A 68 15.76 -0.65 3.40
C THR A 68 14.34 -0.51 3.93
N LEU A 69 14.08 -0.91 5.18
CA LEU A 69 12.75 -0.80 5.79
C LEU A 69 12.32 0.66 5.97
N GLU A 70 13.23 1.56 6.35
CA GLU A 70 12.95 3.00 6.42
C GLU A 70 12.59 3.58 5.05
N LYS A 71 13.32 3.19 3.99
CA LYS A 71 12.97 3.60 2.61
C LYS A 71 11.59 3.10 2.21
N VAL A 72 11.24 1.85 2.50
CA VAL A 72 9.91 1.31 2.23
C VAL A 72 8.85 2.08 3.03
N ARG A 73 9.09 2.34 4.32
CA ARG A 73 8.17 3.11 5.18
C ARG A 73 7.92 4.52 4.64
N SER A 74 8.91 5.17 4.04
CA SER A 74 8.74 6.50 3.43
C SER A 74 7.88 6.52 2.16
N LEU A 75 7.65 5.34 1.56
CA LEU A 75 6.83 5.16 0.36
C LEU A 75 5.39 4.72 0.68
N LEU A 76 5.10 4.44 1.96
CA LEU A 76 3.77 4.03 2.46
C LEU A 76 3.01 5.21 3.07
#